data_AF-A0A1F6EAF7-F1
#
_entry.id   AF-A0A1F6EAF7-F1
#
_cell.length_a   1.000
_cell.length_b   1.000
_cell.length_c   1.000
_cell.angle_alpha   90.00
_cell.angle_beta   90.00
_cell.angle_gamma   90.00
#
_symmetry.space_group_name_H-M   'P 1'
#
loop_
_entity.id
_entity.type
_entity.pdbx_description
1 polymer ?
#
loop_
_entity_poly.entity_id
_entity_poly.type
_entity_poly.pdbx_seq_one_letter_code
_entity_poly.pdbx_strand_id
1 'polypeptide(L)'
;MNKSAQFYFANLGADVVRCATAAEAGDESRYQSSLKRAMSTLEHLRAAKRPEAYEEGVRMMQALEYARSSGDLNKFKRGVSDVVAPFAAAIASS
;
A
#
# COMPACT_ATOMS: atom_id res chain seq x y z
N MET A 1 -20.67 -2.57 7.70
CA MET A 1 -19.82 -1.58 8.39
C MET A 1 -19.09 -0.75 7.36
N ASN A 2 -19.24 0.58 7.42
CA ASN A 2 -18.46 1.50 6.60
C ASN A 2 -17.04 1.53 7.17
N LYS A 3 -16.04 1.01 6.44
CA LYS A 3 -14.65 0.98 6.88
C LYS A 3 -14.06 2.40 6.77
N SER A 4 -13.29 2.83 7.76
CA SER A 4 -12.69 4.18 7.76
C SER A 4 -11.63 4.31 6.65
N ALA A 5 -11.33 5.54 6.23
CA ALA A 5 -10.23 5.80 5.29
C ALA A 5 -8.89 5.26 5.81
N GLN A 6 -8.69 5.27 7.13
CA GLN A 6 -7.51 4.69 7.79
C GLN A 6 -7.41 3.17 7.54
N PHE A 7 -8.52 2.45 7.60
CA PHE A 7 -8.56 1.01 7.30
C PHE A 7 -8.13 0.70 5.86
N TYR A 8 -8.66 1.46 4.89
CA TYR A 8 -8.28 1.28 3.48
C TYR A 8 -6.82 1.68 3.23
N PHE A 9 -6.37 2.78 3.82
CA PHE A 9 -4.98 3.22 3.70
C PHE A 9 -3.99 2.21 4.30
N ALA A 10 -4.31 1.61 5.45
CA ALA A 10 -3.49 0.57 6.05
C ALA A 10 -3.41 -0.70 5.18
N ASN A 11 -4.53 -1.12 4.57
CA ASN A 11 -4.53 -2.26 3.65
C ASN A 11 -3.74 -1.97 2.37
N LEU A 12 -3.86 -0.76 1.84
CA LEU A 12 -3.07 -0.32 0.69
C LEU A 12 -1.57 -0.46 1.02
N GLY A 13 -1.14 0.08 2.16
CA GLY A 13 0.23 -0.05 2.64
C GLY A 13 0.69 -1.50 2.78
N ALA A 14 -0.15 -2.38 3.35
CA ALA A 14 0.16 -3.80 3.48
C ALA A 14 0.31 -4.48 2.10
N ASP A 15 -0.58 -4.22 1.15
CA ASP A 15 -0.47 -4.79 -0.19
C ASP A 15 0.73 -4.26 -0.97
N VAL A 16 1.09 -2.98 -0.79
CA VAL A 16 2.31 -2.40 -1.36
C VAL A 16 3.58 -3.06 -0.79
N VAL A 17 3.64 -3.30 0.53
CA VAL A 17 4.76 -4.05 1.13
C VAL A 17 4.82 -5.49 0.61
N ARG A 18 3.68 -6.14 0.38
CA ARG A 18 3.62 -7.46 -0.25
C ARG A 18 4.13 -7.42 -1.69
N CYS A 19 3.81 -6.39 -2.48
CA CYS A 19 4.39 -6.20 -3.81
C CYS A 19 5.92 -6.12 -3.72
N ALA A 20 6.47 -5.26 -2.87
CA ALA A 20 7.91 -5.11 -2.73
C ALA A 20 8.59 -6.43 -2.31
N THR A 21 7.99 -7.17 -1.38
CA THR A 21 8.49 -8.48 -0.93
C THR A 21 8.47 -9.52 -2.07
N ALA A 22 7.40 -9.55 -2.86
CA ALA A 22 7.28 -10.46 -3.99
C ALA A 22 8.29 -10.11 -5.11
N ALA A 23 8.50 -8.82 -5.37
CA ALA A 23 9.48 -8.34 -6.34
C ALA A 23 10.91 -8.72 -5.94
N GLU A 24 11.29 -8.56 -4.67
CA GLU A 24 12.60 -9.02 -4.16
C GLU A 24 12.80 -10.53 -4.31
N ALA A 25 11.73 -11.30 -4.15
CA ALA A 25 11.77 -12.77 -4.30
C ALA A 25 11.70 -13.25 -5.76
N GLY A 26 11.51 -12.35 -6.74
CA GLY A 26 11.27 -12.71 -8.13
C GLY A 26 9.91 -13.39 -8.38
N ASP A 27 8.98 -13.32 -7.43
CA ASP A 27 7.65 -13.93 -7.53
C ASP A 27 6.66 -12.97 -8.21
N GLU A 28 6.71 -12.93 -9.53
CA GLU A 28 5.86 -12.05 -10.33
C GLU A 28 4.37 -12.34 -10.15
N SER A 29 3.98 -13.59 -9.90
CA SER A 29 2.57 -13.95 -9.66
C SER A 29 2.02 -13.30 -8.39
N ARG A 30 2.77 -13.40 -7.27
CA ARG A 30 2.40 -12.74 -6.02
C ARG A 30 2.47 -11.22 -6.12
N TYR A 31 3.42 -10.70 -6.90
CA TYR A 31 3.52 -9.27 -7.18
C TYR A 31 2.22 -8.77 -7.83
N GLN A 32 1.81 -9.38 -8.95
CA GLN A 32 0.60 -8.98 -9.69
C GLN A 32 -0.68 -9.14 -8.86
N SER A 33 -0.78 -10.22 -8.09
CA SER A 33 -1.92 -10.44 -7.18
C SER A 33 -2.04 -9.34 -6.13
N SER A 34 -0.91 -8.91 -5.54
CA SER A 34 -0.89 -7.84 -4.53
C SER A 34 -1.12 -6.47 -5.15
N LEU A 35 -0.55 -6.22 -6.34
CA LEU A 35 -0.75 -5.00 -7.10
C LEU A 35 -2.23 -4.78 -7.43
N LYS A 36 -2.93 -5.84 -7.88
CA LYS A 36 -4.36 -5.79 -8.17
C LYS A 36 -5.19 -5.37 -6.95
N ARG A 37 -4.86 -5.88 -5.75
CA ARG A 37 -5.56 -5.49 -4.52
C ARG A 37 -5.26 -4.04 -4.11
N ALA A 38 -4.02 -3.59 -4.26
CA ALA A 38 -3.64 -2.20 -4.02
C ALA A 38 -4.40 -1.24 -4.95
N MET A 39 -4.45 -1.53 -6.26
CA MET A 39 -5.21 -0.76 -7.24
C MET A 39 -6.71 -0.75 -6.93
N SER A 40 -7.29 -1.91 -6.57
CA SER A 40 -8.70 -1.99 -6.16
C SER A 40 -8.99 -1.13 -4.93
N THR A 41 -8.04 -1.01 -4.01
CA THR A 41 -8.17 -0.15 -2.82
C THR A 41 -8.14 1.33 -3.19
N LEU A 42 -7.26 1.72 -4.14
CA LEU A 42 -7.22 3.09 -4.66
C LEU A 42 -8.53 3.50 -5.33
N GLU A 43 -9.07 2.65 -6.21
CA GLU A 43 -10.36 2.91 -6.85
C GLU A 43 -11.49 3.05 -5.83
N HIS A 44 -11.46 2.26 -4.75
CA HIS A 44 -12.41 2.42 -3.66
C HIS A 44 -12.27 3.77 -2.94
N LEU A 45 -11.05 4.19 -2.61
CA LEU A 45 -10.78 5.49 -1.98
C LEU A 45 -11.26 6.66 -2.86
N ARG A 46 -11.03 6.55 -4.17
CA ARG A 46 -11.51 7.51 -5.17
C ARG A 46 -13.04 7.58 -5.19
N ALA A 47 -13.71 6.43 -5.31
CA ALA A 47 -15.17 6.33 -5.34
C ALA A 47 -15.82 6.83 -4.04
N ALA A 48 -15.16 6.60 -2.89
CA ALA A 48 -15.60 7.05 -1.57
C ALA A 48 -15.36 8.55 -1.30
N LYS A 49 -14.89 9.32 -2.30
CA LYS A 49 -14.55 10.75 -2.18
C LYS A 49 -13.59 11.04 -1.02
N ARG A 50 -12.52 10.24 -0.93
CA ARG A 50 -11.41 10.43 0.04
C ARG A 50 -10.15 10.90 -0.69
N PRO A 51 -10.12 12.15 -1.21
CA PRO A 51 -9.06 12.60 -2.11
C PRO A 51 -7.68 12.55 -1.47
N GLU A 52 -7.54 12.89 -0.19
CA GLU A 52 -6.24 12.90 0.50
C GLU A 52 -5.66 11.48 0.60
N ALA A 53 -6.48 10.51 1.01
CA ALA A 53 -6.06 9.12 1.11
C ALA A 53 -5.76 8.50 -0.28
N TYR A 54 -6.51 8.91 -1.30
CA TYR A 54 -6.26 8.50 -2.69
C TYR A 54 -4.92 9.05 -3.19
N GLU A 55 -4.64 10.34 -3.02
CA GLU A 55 -3.39 10.97 -3.45
C GLU A 55 -2.17 10.36 -2.77
N GLU A 56 -2.22 10.19 -1.45
CA GLU A 56 -1.14 9.53 -0.72
C GLU A 56 -0.94 8.08 -1.18
N GLY A 57 -2.04 7.39 -1.48
CA GLY A 57 -1.97 6.06 -2.03
C GLY A 57 -1.34 6.00 -3.43
N VAL A 58 -1.63 6.97 -4.30
CA VAL A 58 -0.98 7.09 -5.62
C VAL A 58 0.52 7.32 -5.47
N ARG A 59 0.94 8.24 -4.58
CA ARG A 59 2.37 8.48 -4.28
C ARG A 59 3.06 7.21 -3.79
N MET A 60 2.40 6.44 -2.94
CA MET A 60 2.92 5.16 -2.45
C MET A 60 3.14 4.13 -3.58
N MET A 61 2.23 4.05 -4.54
CA MET A 61 2.37 3.18 -5.71
C MET A 61 3.51 3.62 -6.64
N GLN A 62 3.66 4.93 -6.87
CA GLN A 62 4.78 5.48 -7.63
C GLN A 62 6.13 5.20 -6.96
N ALA A 63 6.19 5.32 -5.64
CA ALA A 63 7.38 5.00 -4.87
C ALA A 63 7.74 3.50 -4.92
N LEU A 64 6.75 2.59 -5.00
CA LEU A 64 6.99 1.16 -5.24
C LEU A 64 7.65 0.94 -6.61
N GLU A 65 7.13 1.58 -7.66
CA GLU A 65 7.69 1.46 -9.02
C GLU A 65 9.12 2.00 -9.11
N TYR A 66 9.37 3.15 -8.47
CA TYR A 66 10.71 3.71 -8.35
C TYR A 66 11.66 2.76 -7.58
N ALA A 67 11.23 2.21 -6.44
CA ALA A 67 12.03 1.29 -5.65
C ALA A 67 12.34 -0.01 -6.41
N ARG A 68 11.39 -0.50 -7.22
CA ARG A 68 11.59 -1.68 -8.07
C ARG A 68 12.62 -1.43 -9.18
N SER A 69 12.60 -0.26 -9.80
CA SER A 69 13.54 0.08 -10.88
C SER A 69 14.94 0.43 -10.37
N SER A 70 15.06 1.02 -9.18
CA SER A 70 16.33 1.39 -8.55
C SER A 70 16.99 0.26 -7.73
N GLY A 71 16.23 -0.78 -7.37
CA GLY A 71 16.71 -1.86 -6.49
C GLY A 71 16.57 -1.58 -4.99
N ASP A 72 15.96 -0.45 -4.60
CA ASP A 72 15.85 0.02 -3.21
C ASP A 72 14.60 -0.51 -2.46
N LEU A 73 14.14 -1.73 -2.79
CA LEU A 73 12.91 -2.31 -2.24
C LEU A 73 12.92 -2.46 -0.71
N ASN A 74 14.08 -2.77 -0.11
CA ASN A 74 14.19 -2.92 1.35
C ASN A 74 13.98 -1.57 2.08
N LYS A 75 14.60 -0.50 1.59
CA LYS A 75 14.44 0.86 2.12
C LYS A 75 12.98 1.30 1.98
N PHE A 76 12.38 1.03 0.83
CA PHE A 76 10.98 1.33 0.56
C PHE A 76 10.04 0.63 1.54
N LYS A 77 10.18 -0.69 1.75
CA LYS A 77 9.34 -1.44 2.70
C LYS A 77 9.36 -0.83 4.10
N ARG A 78 10.54 -0.49 4.62
CA ARG A 78 10.67 0.14 5.94
C ARG A 78 9.91 1.46 6.00
N GLY A 79 10.11 2.33 5.02
CA GLY A 79 9.40 3.61 4.95
C GLY A 79 7.88 3.45 4.90
N VAL A 80 7.36 2.51 4.12
CA VAL A 80 5.91 2.23 4.09
C VAL A 80 5.42 1.67 5.43
N SER A 81 6.15 0.74 6.04
CA SER A 81 5.79 0.20 7.36
C SER A 81 5.74 1.28 8.44
N ASP A 82 6.68 2.22 8.45
CA ASP A 82 6.72 3.33 9.42
C ASP A 82 5.52 4.27 9.25
N VAL A 83 5.13 4.56 8.00
CA VAL A 83 3.95 5.40 7.69
C VAL A 83 2.66 4.70 8.10
N VAL A 84 2.57 3.38 7.92
CA VAL A 84 1.31 2.62 8.08
C VAL A 84 1.10 2.14 9.52
N ALA A 85 2.17 1.91 10.28
CA ALA A 85 2.11 1.37 11.64
C ALA A 85 1.15 2.12 12.59
N PRO A 86 1.11 3.47 12.62
CA PRO A 86 0.18 4.21 13.48
C PRO A 86 -1.29 3.90 13.15
N PHE A 87 -1.63 3.74 11.87
CA PHE A 87 -2.99 3.43 11.43
C PHE A 87 -3.38 2.00 11.80
N ALA A 88 -2.46 1.05 11.64
CA ALA A 88 -2.68 -0.34 12.03
C ALA A 88 -2.93 -0.47 13.55
N ALA A 89 -2.16 0.25 14.37
CA ALA A 89 -2.34 0.28 15.82
C ALA A 89 -3.71 0.89 16.21
N ALA A 90 -4.10 2.00 15.57
CA ALA A 90 -5.39 2.63 15.83
C ALA A 90 -6.57 1.70 15.51
N ILE A 91 -6.49 0.93 14.42
CA ILE A 91 -7.53 -0.06 14.04
C ILE A 91 -7.61 -1.23 15.01
N ALA A 92 -6.49 -1.71 15.55
CA ALA A 92 -6.47 -2.81 16.52
C ALA A 92 -7.04 -2.43 17.89
N SER A 93 -7.10 -1.12 18.17
CA SER A 93 -7.53 -0.56 19.45
C SER A 93 -9.00 -0.09 19.45
N SER A 94 -9.68 -0.18 18.30
CA SER A 94 -11.04 0.32 18.04
C SER A 94 -12.06 -0.81 17.92
#